data_AF-A0AAV4RTT1-F1
#
_entry.id   AF-A0AAV4RTT1-F1
#
_cell.length_a   1.000
_cell.length_b   1.000
_cell.length_c   1.000
_cell.angle_alpha   90.00
_cell.angle_beta   90.00
_cell.angle_gamma   90.00
#
_symmetry.space_group_name_H-M   'P 1'
#
loop_
_entity.id
_entity.type
_entity.pdbx_description
1 polymer ?
#
loop_
_entity_poly.entity_id
_entity_poly.type
_entity_poly.pdbx_seq_one_letter_code
_entity_poly.pdbx_strand_id
1 'polypeptide(L)'
;MAEEVTELHYRPDRDAIWKEVIVSQIKNVKNWEVEWSFQVDRYKKLEEGTAKANVFSKSKEKVADIVDHPKIPTTSNGVIGWLANDRRFSLEIFGRHANPIREIYKNLEWPIEGCP
;
A
#
# COMPACT_ATOMS: atom_id res chain seq x y z
N MET A 1 -6.55 46.25 37.76
CA MET A 1 -6.46 45.48 36.50
C MET A 1 -5.02 45.60 36.06
N ALA A 2 -4.21 44.57 36.30
CA ALA A 2 -2.82 44.52 35.86
C ALA A 2 -2.74 43.43 34.79
N GLU A 3 -2.33 43.82 33.59
CA GLU A 3 -2.11 42.93 32.46
C GLU A 3 -0.89 42.05 32.76
N GLU A 4 -1.08 40.73 32.78
CA GLU A 4 0.03 39.77 32.79
C GLU A 4 0.69 39.78 31.41
N VAL A 5 1.81 40.48 31.31
CA VAL A 5 2.74 40.35 30.19
C VAL A 5 3.38 38.96 30.29
N THR A 6 2.92 38.03 29.46
CA THR A 6 3.59 36.74 29.26
C THR A 6 4.88 36.96 28.48
N GLU A 7 5.96 37.26 29.20
CA GLU A 7 7.30 37.30 28.61
C GLU A 7 7.66 35.90 28.09
N LEU A 8 7.63 35.72 26.77
CA LEU A 8 8.22 34.57 26.11
C LEU A 8 9.74 34.62 26.30
N HIS A 9 10.22 33.91 27.31
CA HIS A 9 11.65 33.68 27.53
C HIS A 9 12.24 32.93 26.34
N TYR A 10 12.97 33.64 25.50
CA TYR A 10 13.70 33.06 24.37
C TYR A 10 14.85 32.20 24.91
N ARG A 11 14.81 30.89 24.63
CA ARG A 11 15.85 29.95 25.09
C ARG A 11 17.16 30.23 24.32
N PRO A 12 18.28 30.55 24.99
CA PRO A 12 19.54 30.89 24.34
C PRO A 12 20.31 29.69 23.77
N ASP A 13 19.82 28.46 23.96
CA ASP A 13 20.47 27.24 23.52
C ASP A 13 19.96 26.84 22.12
N ARG A 14 20.78 27.02 21.08
CA ARG A 14 20.43 26.69 19.68
C ARG A 14 20.01 25.23 19.49
N ASP A 15 20.46 24.36 20.38
CA ASP A 15 20.19 22.92 20.34
C ASP A 15 18.93 22.53 21.12
N ALA A 16 18.25 23.47 21.77
CA ALA A 16 17.08 23.18 22.59
C ALA A 16 15.96 22.50 21.81
N ILE A 17 15.69 22.96 20.59
CA ILE A 17 14.67 22.40 19.70
C ILE A 17 15.04 20.96 19.34
N TRP A 18 16.32 20.72 19.00
CA TRP A 18 16.80 19.38 18.66
C TRP A 18 16.75 18.41 19.84
N LYS A 19 17.14 18.87 21.03
CA LYS A 19 17.05 18.07 22.26
C LYS A 19 15.60 17.69 22.56
N GLU A 20 14.67 18.62 22.39
CA GLU A 20 13.24 18.36 22.59
C GLU A 20 12.68 17.37 21.57
N VAL A 21 13.06 17.49 20.29
CA VAL A 21 12.69 16.55 19.23
C VAL A 21 13.24 15.15 19.49
N ILE A 22 14.50 15.02 19.93
CA ILE A 22 15.07 13.71 20.26
C ILE A 22 14.33 13.09 21.45
N VAL A 23 14.02 13.87 22.49
CA VAL A 23 13.27 13.39 23.64
C VAL A 23 11.86 12.96 23.25
N SER A 24 11.18 13.70 22.37
CA SER A 24 9.84 13.33 21.88
C SER A 24 9.88 12.06 21.03
N GLN A 25 10.88 11.91 20.16
CA GLN A 25 11.08 10.69 19.37
C GLN A 25 11.33 9.48 20.25
N ILE A 26 12.18 9.58 21.28
CA ILE A 26 12.43 8.47 22.22
C ILE A 26 11.14 8.08 22.95
N LYS A 27 10.32 9.06 23.37
CA LYS A 27 9.02 8.80 24.01
C LYS A 27 8.07 8.10 23.04
N ASN A 28 7.97 8.60 21.81
CA ASN A 28 7.10 8.03 20.78
C ASN A 28 7.52 6.61 20.42
N VAL A 29 8.82 6.33 20.29
CA VAL A 29 9.32 4.96 20.03
C VAL A 29 9.03 4.02 21.19
N LYS A 30 9.06 4.48 22.44
CA LYS A 30 8.69 3.64 23.58
C LYS A 30 7.18 3.38 23.65
N ASN A 31 6.38 4.35 23.26
CA ASN A 31 4.92 4.27 23.32
C ASN A 31 4.28 3.77 22.03
N TRP A 32 5.06 3.57 20.96
CA TRP A 32 4.52 3.29 19.63
C TRP A 32 3.64 2.04 19.62
N GLU A 33 4.04 0.99 20.35
CA GLU A 33 3.26 -0.25 20.42
C GLU A 33 1.90 -0.03 21.08
N VAL A 34 1.84 0.81 22.11
CA VAL A 34 0.60 1.15 22.82
C VAL A 34 -0.27 2.04 21.95
N GLU A 35 0.31 3.10 21.37
CA GLU A 35 -0.41 4.05 20.52
C GLU A 35 -0.91 3.42 19.22
N TRP A 36 -0.23 2.41 18.68
CA TRP A 36 -0.63 1.72 17.45
C TRP A 36 -1.34 0.38 17.69
N SER A 37 -1.46 -0.06 18.94
CA SER A 37 -2.17 -1.30 19.30
C SER A 37 -3.62 -1.33 18.81
N PHE A 38 -4.31 -0.18 18.82
CA PHE A 38 -5.69 -0.09 18.33
C PHE A 38 -5.81 -0.51 16.85
N GLN A 39 -4.78 -0.27 16.04
CA GLN A 39 -4.80 -0.64 14.63
C GLN A 39 -4.68 -2.16 14.49
N VAL A 40 -3.78 -2.78 15.24
CA VAL A 40 -3.65 -4.26 15.31
C VAL A 40 -4.96 -4.89 15.76
N ASP A 41 -5.60 -4.33 16.79
CA ASP A 41 -6.87 -4.82 17.30
C ASP A 41 -8.02 -4.64 16.30
N ARG A 42 -8.03 -3.54 15.54
CA ARG A 42 -8.99 -3.34 14.44
C ARG A 42 -8.80 -4.37 13.33
N TYR A 43 -7.56 -4.68 12.96
CA TYR A 43 -7.28 -5.72 11.96
C TYR A 43 -7.71 -7.10 12.44
N LYS A 44 -7.41 -7.48 13.69
CA LYS A 44 -7.89 -8.74 14.27
C LYS A 44 -9.41 -8.85 14.26
N LYS A 45 -10.11 -7.78 14.67
CA LYS A 45 -11.59 -7.73 14.61
C LYS A 45 -12.11 -7.84 13.18
N LEU A 46 -11.42 -7.25 12.22
CA LEU A 46 -11.75 -7.37 10.80
C LEU A 46 -11.55 -8.80 10.30
N GLU A 47 -10.44 -9.45 10.63
CA GLU A 47 -10.19 -10.86 10.31
C GLU A 47 -11.24 -11.79 10.93
N GLU A 48 -11.62 -11.57 12.19
CA GLU A 48 -12.70 -12.33 12.81
C GLU A 48 -14.05 -12.08 12.13
N GLY A 49 -14.32 -10.84 11.72
CA GLY A 49 -15.52 -10.47 10.98
C GLY A 49 -15.58 -11.12 9.59
N THR A 50 -14.47 -11.10 8.84
CA THR A 50 -14.36 -11.71 7.51
C THR A 50 -14.19 -13.23 7.54
N ALA A 51 -13.71 -13.81 8.64
CA ALA A 51 -13.75 -15.26 8.84
C ALA A 51 -15.17 -15.75 9.14
N LYS A 52 -15.97 -14.94 9.87
CA LYS A 52 -17.38 -15.24 10.19
C LYS A 52 -18.30 -15.01 8.99
N ALA A 53 -18.06 -13.93 8.24
CA ALA A 53 -18.71 -13.68 6.96
C ALA A 53 -17.88 -14.38 5.88
N ASN A 54 -18.21 -15.63 5.56
CA ASN A 54 -17.65 -16.48 4.49
C ASN A 54 -17.74 -15.86 3.07
N VAL A 55 -17.34 -14.59 2.90
CA VAL A 55 -17.54 -13.75 1.71
C VAL A 55 -16.40 -13.94 0.73
N PHE A 56 -15.21 -14.29 1.21
CA PHE A 56 -14.14 -14.78 0.38
C PHE A 56 -14.01 -16.28 0.66
N SER A 57 -14.59 -17.09 -0.23
CA SER A 57 -14.09 -18.45 -0.37
C SER A 57 -12.58 -18.31 -0.54
N LYS A 58 -11.80 -18.91 0.36
CA LYS A 58 -10.38 -19.13 0.11
C LYS A 58 -10.32 -20.05 -1.10
N SER A 59 -10.49 -19.49 -2.31
CA SER A 59 -10.03 -20.12 -3.52
C SER A 59 -8.57 -20.35 -3.21
N LYS A 60 -8.20 -21.61 -2.97
CA LYS A 60 -6.81 -22.01 -2.93
C LYS A 60 -6.25 -21.43 -4.21
N GLU A 61 -5.50 -20.34 -4.11
CA GLU A 61 -4.64 -19.90 -5.20
C GLU A 61 -3.90 -21.17 -5.56
N LYS A 62 -4.21 -21.71 -6.73
CA LYS A 62 -3.39 -22.75 -7.30
C LYS A 62 -2.06 -22.04 -7.42
N VAL A 63 -1.14 -22.36 -6.50
CA VAL A 63 0.26 -21.98 -6.62
C VAL A 63 0.61 -22.44 -8.01
N ALA A 64 0.66 -21.49 -8.94
CA ALA A 64 0.97 -21.81 -10.31
C ALA A 64 2.34 -22.46 -10.24
N ASP A 65 2.45 -23.69 -10.73
CA ASP A 65 3.73 -24.37 -10.86
C ASP A 65 4.70 -23.36 -11.44
N ILE A 66 5.86 -23.20 -10.79
CA ILE A 66 6.90 -22.25 -11.19
C ILE A 66 7.11 -22.46 -12.69
N VAL A 67 6.65 -21.51 -13.50
CA VAL A 67 6.67 -21.65 -14.94
C VAL A 67 8.14 -21.63 -15.34
N ASP A 68 8.68 -22.75 -15.81
CA ASP A 68 10.06 -22.83 -16.28
C ASP A 68 10.31 -21.69 -17.28
N HIS A 69 11.16 -20.75 -16.90
CA HIS A 69 11.49 -19.62 -17.76
C HIS A 69 12.43 -20.16 -18.86
N PRO A 70 12.19 -19.85 -20.14
CA PRO A 70 13.16 -20.16 -21.19
C PRO A 70 14.52 -19.52 -20.86
N LYS A 71 15.63 -20.17 -21.26
CA LYS A 71 16.97 -19.60 -21.06
C LYS A 71 17.09 -18.29 -21.83
N ILE A 72 17.57 -17.23 -21.17
CA ILE A 72 17.75 -15.89 -21.76
C ILE A 72 18.64 -16.01 -23.01
N PRO A 73 18.20 -15.51 -24.18
CA PRO A 73 18.98 -15.58 -25.40
C PRO A 73 20.15 -14.58 -25.32
N THR A 74 21.36 -15.05 -25.60
CA THR A 74 22.57 -14.22 -25.68
C THR A 74 22.61 -13.53 -27.05
N THR A 75 21.84 -12.45 -27.23
CA THR A 75 21.81 -11.69 -28.50
C THR A 75 22.48 -10.33 -28.34
N SER A 76 23.08 -9.85 -29.43
CA SER A 76 23.80 -8.57 -29.49
C SER A 76 22.92 -7.33 -29.28
N ASN A 77 21.59 -7.47 -29.38
CA ASN A 77 20.62 -6.38 -29.21
C ASN A 77 20.06 -6.26 -27.77
N GLY A 78 20.62 -7.01 -26.81
CA GLY A 78 20.24 -6.92 -25.40
C GLY A 78 18.97 -7.66 -24.98
N VAL A 79 18.69 -7.61 -23.68
CA VAL A 79 17.67 -8.39 -22.94
C VAL A 79 16.26 -7.78 -23.03
N ILE A 80 16.08 -6.72 -23.80
CA ILE A 80 14.84 -5.93 -23.75
C ILE A 80 13.77 -6.59 -24.62
N GLY A 81 12.72 -7.13 -23.99
CA GLY A 81 11.50 -7.57 -24.66
C GLY A 81 11.48 -8.99 -25.20
N TRP A 82 12.54 -9.79 -25.05
CA TRP A 82 12.57 -11.17 -25.58
C TRP A 82 11.48 -12.06 -24.97
N LEU A 83 11.21 -11.92 -23.65
CA LEU A 83 10.14 -12.64 -22.97
C LEU A 83 8.75 -12.08 -23.32
N ALA A 84 8.65 -10.78 -23.58
CA ALA A 84 7.41 -10.11 -23.98
C ALA A 84 6.93 -10.52 -25.39
N ASN A 85 7.85 -11.03 -26.23
CA ASN A 85 7.52 -11.53 -27.56
C ASN A 85 7.04 -12.99 -27.55
N ASP A 86 7.16 -13.73 -26.44
CA ASP A 86 6.59 -15.06 -26.34
C ASP A 86 5.07 -14.93 -26.20
N ARG A 87 4.35 -15.55 -27.15
CA ARG A 87 2.89 -15.52 -27.18
C ARG A 87 2.29 -16.00 -25.87
N ARG A 88 2.95 -16.89 -25.12
CA ARG A 88 2.51 -17.41 -23.79
C ARG A 88 2.46 -16.34 -22.71
N PHE A 89 3.25 -15.29 -22.83
CA PHE A 89 3.26 -14.15 -21.90
C PHE A 89 2.59 -12.91 -22.51
N SER A 90 1.95 -13.05 -23.67
CA SER A 90 1.18 -11.96 -24.27
C SER A 90 -0.06 -11.67 -23.42
N LEU A 91 -0.20 -10.40 -23.04
CA LEU A 91 -1.39 -9.91 -22.33
C LEU A 91 -2.67 -10.13 -23.15
N GLU A 92 -2.57 -10.29 -24.47
CA GLU A 92 -3.70 -10.58 -25.35
C GLU A 92 -4.33 -11.96 -25.10
N ILE A 93 -3.60 -12.91 -24.48
CA ILE A 93 -4.19 -14.21 -24.11
C ILE A 93 -5.31 -14.02 -23.09
N PHE A 94 -5.17 -13.04 -22.20
CA PHE A 94 -6.19 -12.70 -21.21
C PHE A 94 -7.34 -11.87 -21.80
N GLY A 95 -7.38 -11.74 -23.14
CA GLY A 95 -8.38 -10.98 -23.89
C GLY A 95 -7.94 -9.55 -24.15
N ARG A 96 -8.55 -8.92 -25.16
CA ARG A 96 -8.51 -7.46 -25.30
C ARG A 96 -9.06 -6.87 -24.01
N HIS A 97 -8.21 -6.12 -23.32
CA HIS A 97 -8.45 -5.37 -22.08
C HIS A 97 -9.82 -5.54 -21.43
N ALA A 98 -9.80 -6.17 -20.25
CA ALA A 98 -10.79 -6.08 -19.19
C ALA A 98 -12.16 -5.56 -19.64
N ASN A 99 -13.12 -6.48 -19.87
CA ASN A 99 -14.52 -6.07 -19.92
C ASN A 99 -14.76 -5.19 -18.69
N PRO A 100 -15.09 -3.89 -18.84
CA PRO A 100 -15.27 -3.02 -17.70
C PRO A 100 -16.29 -3.69 -16.80
N ILE A 101 -15.92 -3.89 -15.53
CA ILE A 101 -16.83 -4.44 -14.52
C ILE A 101 -17.94 -3.40 -14.40
N ARG A 102 -19.04 -3.63 -15.14
CA ARG A 102 -20.13 -2.65 -15.33
C ARG A 102 -20.71 -2.19 -13.99
N GLU A 103 -20.59 -3.01 -12.96
CA GLU A 103 -21.05 -2.71 -11.60
C GLU A 103 -20.18 -1.67 -10.89
N ILE A 104 -18.86 -1.64 -11.11
CA ILE A 104 -17.96 -0.68 -10.44
C ILE A 104 -18.25 0.75 -10.92
N TYR A 105 -18.42 0.93 -12.22
CA TYR A 105 -18.72 2.25 -12.80
C TYR A 105 -20.12 2.75 -12.40
N LYS A 106 -21.09 1.86 -12.24
CA LYS A 106 -22.42 2.21 -11.70
C LYS A 106 -22.35 2.62 -10.24
N ASN A 107 -21.55 1.94 -9.42
CA ASN A 107 -21.41 2.25 -8.01
C ASN A 107 -20.62 3.55 -7.75
N LEU A 108 -19.73 3.92 -8.66
CA LEU A 108 -18.89 5.13 -8.57
C LEU A 108 -19.45 6.35 -9.32
N GLU A 109 -20.62 6.22 -9.96
CA GLU A 109 -21.27 7.27 -10.75
C GLU A 109 -20.35 7.94 -11.78
N TRP A 110 -19.40 7.18 -12.35
CA TRP A 110 -18.45 7.74 -13.29
C TRP A 110 -19.08 8.00 -14.67
N PRO A 111 -18.75 9.15 -15.31
CA PRO A 111 -19.26 9.46 -16.64
C PRO A 111 -18.74 8.46 -17.66
N ILE A 112 -19.64 7.98 -18.53
CA ILE A 112 -19.38 6.95 -19.54
C ILE A 112 -18.27 7.40 -20.52
N GLU A 113 -18.14 8.70 -20.74
CA GLU A 113 -17.14 9.31 -21.61
C GLU A 113 -15.70 9.18 -21.08
N GLY A 114 -15.51 8.88 -19.79
CA GLY A 114 -14.20 8.64 -19.18
C GLY A 114 -13.76 7.17 -19.19
N CYS A 115 -14.51 6.28 -19.84
CA CYS A 115 -14.22 4.85 -19.87
C CYS A 115 -13.36 4.50 -21.11
N PRO A 116 -12.19 3.84 -20.94
CA PRO A 116 -11.33 3.41 -22.05
C PRO A 116 -11.92 2.28 -22.92
#